data_AF-Q19588-F1
#
_entry.id   AF-Q19588-F1
#
_cell.length_a   1.000
_cell.length_b   1.000
_cell.length_c   1.000
_cell.angle_alpha   90.00
_cell.angle_beta   90.00
_cell.angle_gamma   90.00
#
_symmetry.space_group_name_H-M   'P 1'
#
loop_
_entity.id
_entity.type
_entity.pdbx_description
1 polymer ?
#
loop_
_entity_poly.entity_id
_entity_poly.type
_entity_poly.pdbx_seq_one_letter_code
_entity_poly.pdbx_strand_id
1 'polypeptide(L)'
;MKIINALFTYLRIRSEVKPFKILNLPSVVLENVVNQMDIHLVIKLSKTSKKMHSNMKNAKRKIYKLIIDNHHEYNIKNPWPSLVQRILLFETKSDFLFVYRQMCMRKDITSHLAKYTVDFWIEWFYNTTKLDNIHKKSIFNFNNSKKCLTLLTRFDDLFSIDHVDLIINTDKLFGRYRSTIRHPLFRKCDYVELVGRNSFLSNEDMYFVLKNFNLKNGFFTDCKLSNDFNMAAMFKIPRLCIFHAGDITLKHLLSMDCKVIKLWRHQLHPQLINQFIYHWMKGAMPNLRRLRLNLFCDFRRIDEMLNGVKRSKWDNKRRPRIFCDGIERIDCEDGKDILRNDGQLATFFCKNDTVEFLVWHDEKL
;
A
#
# COMPACT_ATOMS: atom_id res chain seq x y z
N MET A 1 -21.13 -29.74 46.52
CA MET A 1 -19.88 -29.42 47.26
C MET A 1 -18.62 -29.34 46.38
N LYS A 2 -18.47 -30.13 45.30
CA LYS A 2 -17.25 -30.09 44.43
C LYS A 2 -17.01 -28.78 43.67
N ILE A 3 -18.05 -28.00 43.36
CA ILE A 3 -17.93 -26.74 42.59
C ILE A 3 -17.31 -25.60 43.44
N ILE A 4 -17.55 -25.58 44.75
CA ILE A 4 -17.05 -24.52 45.64
C ILE A 4 -15.53 -24.65 45.84
N ASN A 5 -15.02 -25.88 46.00
CA ASN A 5 -13.57 -26.09 46.15
C ASN A 5 -12.78 -25.68 44.91
N ALA A 6 -13.31 -25.88 43.69
CA ALA A 6 -12.66 -25.41 42.48
C ALA A 6 -12.57 -23.87 42.43
N LEU A 7 -13.61 -23.18 42.90
CA LEU A 7 -13.64 -21.71 42.95
C LEU A 7 -12.65 -21.14 43.97
N PHE A 8 -12.54 -21.76 45.15
CA PHE A 8 -11.59 -21.34 46.19
C PHE A 8 -10.14 -21.61 45.79
N THR A 9 -9.84 -22.74 45.18
CA THR A 9 -8.49 -23.01 44.64
C THR A 9 -8.16 -22.02 43.51
N TYR A 10 -9.12 -21.71 42.63
CA TYR A 10 -8.94 -20.70 41.57
C TYR A 10 -8.73 -19.27 42.12
N LEU A 11 -9.45 -18.89 43.18
CA LEU A 11 -9.27 -17.60 43.86
C LEU A 11 -7.95 -17.52 44.64
N ARG A 12 -7.53 -18.62 45.27
CA ARG A 12 -6.29 -18.68 46.06
C ARG A 12 -5.03 -18.65 45.19
N ILE A 13 -5.07 -19.28 44.01
CA ILE A 13 -3.99 -19.15 43.00
C ILE A 13 -3.84 -17.69 42.54
N ARG A 14 -4.93 -16.90 42.48
CA ARG A 14 -4.86 -15.47 42.18
C ARG A 14 -4.30 -14.61 43.32
N SER A 15 -4.39 -15.04 44.58
CA SER A 15 -3.94 -14.21 45.71
C SER A 15 -2.45 -14.34 46.04
N GLU A 16 -1.77 -15.41 45.62
CA GLU A 16 -0.35 -15.63 46.00
C GLU A 16 0.67 -15.05 45.02
N VAL A 17 0.27 -14.71 43.79
CA VAL A 17 1.18 -14.05 42.85
C VAL A 17 1.22 -12.56 43.15
N LYS A 18 2.28 -12.09 43.81
CA LYS A 18 2.54 -10.65 43.99
C LYS A 18 2.42 -9.93 42.64
N PRO A 19 1.69 -8.81 42.54
CA PRO A 19 1.53 -8.11 41.27
C PRO A 19 2.89 -7.69 40.73
N PHE A 20 3.13 -7.97 39.44
CA PHE A 20 4.38 -7.61 38.78
C PHE A 20 4.56 -6.10 38.79
N LYS A 21 5.58 -5.62 39.53
CA LYS A 21 5.86 -4.19 39.71
C LYS A 21 6.58 -3.62 38.48
N ILE A 22 5.86 -3.53 37.37
CA ILE A 22 6.40 -3.06 36.09
C ILE A 22 7.13 -1.71 36.18
N LEU A 23 6.64 -0.79 37.01
CA LEU A 23 7.24 0.55 37.18
C LEU A 23 8.55 0.56 38.00
N ASN A 24 8.89 -0.55 38.64
CA ASN A 24 10.13 -0.71 39.39
C ASN A 24 11.24 -1.34 38.54
N LEU A 25 10.94 -1.72 37.30
CA LEU A 25 11.95 -2.24 36.38
C LEU A 25 12.96 -1.14 36.00
N PRO A 26 14.26 -1.48 35.88
CA PRO A 26 15.23 -0.60 35.24
C PRO A 26 14.76 -0.18 33.83
N SER A 27 15.16 1.01 33.39
CA SER A 27 14.68 1.63 32.13
C SER A 27 14.80 0.70 30.91
N VAL A 28 15.96 0.08 30.72
CA VAL A 28 16.22 -0.85 29.60
C VAL A 28 15.30 -2.08 29.65
N VAL A 29 15.06 -2.62 30.85
CA VAL A 29 14.17 -3.78 31.02
C VAL A 29 12.73 -3.37 30.76
N LEU A 30 12.31 -2.20 31.26
CA LEU A 30 10.99 -1.67 31.02
C LEU A 30 10.73 -1.44 29.53
N GLU A 31 11.69 -0.87 28.80
CA GLU A 31 11.62 -0.69 27.35
C GLU A 31 11.42 -2.02 26.62
N ASN A 32 12.24 -3.03 26.93
CA ASN A 32 12.10 -4.37 26.35
C ASN A 32 10.73 -5.00 26.63
N VAL A 33 10.21 -4.80 27.84
CA VAL A 33 8.88 -5.29 28.23
C VAL A 33 7.77 -4.54 27.47
N VAL A 34 7.88 -3.22 27.32
CA VAL A 34 6.92 -2.40 26.55
C VAL A 34 6.93 -2.77 25.07
N ASN A 35 8.09 -3.05 24.50
CA ASN A 35 8.24 -3.47 23.10
C ASN A 35 7.66 -4.87 22.83
N GLN A 36 7.51 -5.72 23.85
CA GLN A 36 6.87 -7.04 23.76
C GLN A 36 5.39 -7.05 24.14
N MET A 37 4.88 -5.96 24.74
CA MET A 37 3.48 -5.87 25.12
C MET A 37 2.56 -5.88 23.91
N ASP A 38 1.29 -6.17 24.16
CA ASP A 38 0.25 -5.86 23.21
C ASP A 38 0.13 -4.33 22.96
N ILE A 39 -0.03 -3.92 21.70
CA ILE A 39 -0.11 -2.50 21.35
C ILE A 39 -1.32 -1.79 21.99
N HIS A 40 -2.48 -2.45 22.12
CA HIS A 40 -3.61 -1.87 22.87
C HIS A 40 -3.30 -1.74 24.34
N LEU A 41 -2.52 -2.66 24.92
CA LEU A 41 -2.11 -2.57 26.30
C LEU A 41 -1.19 -1.36 26.51
N VAL A 42 -0.21 -1.13 25.64
CA VAL A 42 0.65 0.07 25.69
C VAL A 42 -0.20 1.35 25.64
N ILE A 43 -1.14 1.42 24.68
CA ILE A 43 -2.04 2.58 24.56
C ILE A 43 -2.91 2.74 25.82
N LYS A 44 -3.46 1.65 26.37
CA LYS A 44 -4.29 1.67 27.57
C LYS A 44 -3.49 2.12 28.79
N LEU A 45 -2.30 1.55 29.00
CA LEU A 45 -1.40 1.91 30.10
C LEU A 45 -0.97 3.38 30.00
N SER A 46 -0.69 3.89 28.80
CA SER A 46 -0.34 5.29 28.57
C SER A 46 -1.43 6.30 29.00
N LYS A 47 -2.65 5.85 29.30
CA LYS A 47 -3.76 6.69 29.77
C LYS A 47 -3.97 6.63 31.28
N THR A 48 -3.25 5.78 32.00
CA THR A 48 -3.47 5.54 33.44
C THR A 48 -2.84 6.60 34.35
N SER A 49 -1.69 7.15 33.96
CA SER A 49 -1.01 8.21 34.71
C SER A 49 0.04 8.91 33.84
N LYS A 50 0.45 10.14 34.23
CA LYS A 50 1.55 10.86 33.57
C LYS A 50 2.86 10.07 33.58
N LYS A 51 3.16 9.37 34.69
CA LYS A 51 4.35 8.53 34.83
C LYS A 51 4.30 7.34 33.86
N MET A 52 3.19 6.63 33.81
CA MET A 52 3.03 5.51 32.89
C MET A 52 3.10 5.98 31.43
N HIS A 53 2.47 7.11 31.12
CA HIS A 53 2.56 7.74 29.80
C HIS A 53 4.01 8.02 29.39
N SER A 54 4.79 8.68 30.25
CA SER A 54 6.21 8.94 30.00
C SER A 54 6.99 7.65 29.76
N ASN A 55 6.72 6.59 30.53
CA ASN A 55 7.39 5.31 30.35
C ASN A 55 7.04 4.64 29.02
N MET A 56 5.76 4.67 28.61
CA MET A 56 5.35 4.10 27.31
C MET A 56 5.99 4.88 26.15
N LYS A 57 6.03 6.21 26.25
CA LYS A 57 6.66 7.10 25.27
C LYS A 57 8.18 6.86 25.17
N ASN A 58 8.85 6.76 26.31
CA ASN A 58 10.30 6.61 26.37
C ASN A 58 10.79 5.27 25.81
N ALA A 59 9.92 4.25 25.73
CA ALA A 59 10.25 2.99 25.08
C ALA A 59 10.42 3.10 23.56
N LYS A 60 10.00 4.24 22.95
CA LYS A 60 10.15 4.54 21.51
C LYS A 60 9.76 3.38 20.59
N ARG A 61 8.70 2.65 20.96
CA ARG A 61 8.29 1.45 20.24
C ARG A 61 8.11 1.75 18.76
N LYS A 62 8.77 0.94 17.93
CA LYS A 62 8.82 1.14 16.49
C LYS A 62 7.57 0.58 15.83
N ILE A 63 7.01 1.33 14.90
CA ILE A 63 5.90 0.91 14.04
C ILE A 63 6.36 1.05 12.60
N TYR A 64 6.43 -0.07 11.88
CA TYR A 64 6.84 -0.09 10.49
C TYR A 64 5.91 0.73 9.59
N LYS A 65 4.59 0.54 9.70
CA LYS A 65 3.64 1.21 8.82
C LYS A 65 2.33 1.52 9.54
N LEU A 66 1.85 2.75 9.35
CA LEU A 66 0.54 3.21 9.79
C LEU A 66 -0.30 3.52 8.56
N ILE A 67 -1.46 2.89 8.42
CA ILE A 67 -2.39 3.10 7.30
C ILE A 67 -3.62 3.83 7.80
N ILE A 68 -4.00 4.94 7.17
CA ILE A 68 -5.18 5.73 7.50
C ILE A 68 -6.23 5.50 6.42
N ASP A 69 -7.26 4.74 6.75
CA ASP A 69 -8.41 4.52 5.87
C ASP A 69 -9.54 5.50 6.23
N ASN A 70 -9.99 6.27 5.26
CA ASN A 70 -11.16 7.13 5.39
C ASN A 70 -11.90 7.24 4.06
N HIS A 71 -12.54 6.15 3.64
CA HIS A 71 -13.18 6.10 2.33
C HIS A 71 -14.42 5.20 2.29
N HIS A 72 -15.16 5.27 1.19
CA HIS A 72 -16.27 4.38 0.86
C HIS A 72 -15.75 3.21 0.04
N GLU A 73 -15.74 2.03 0.64
CA GLU A 73 -15.27 0.78 0.06
C GLU A 73 -16.34 0.18 -0.86
N TYR A 74 -15.97 -0.22 -2.08
CA TYR A 74 -16.81 -1.12 -2.87
C TYR A 74 -16.48 -2.57 -2.55
N ASN A 75 -17.43 -3.26 -1.92
CA ASN A 75 -17.32 -4.69 -1.67
C ASN A 75 -17.95 -5.47 -2.84
N ILE A 76 -17.24 -6.43 -3.42
CA ILE A 76 -17.78 -7.26 -4.53
C ILE A 76 -19.06 -8.01 -4.09
N LYS A 77 -19.18 -8.33 -2.79
CA LYS A 77 -20.34 -9.00 -2.20
C LYS A 77 -21.45 -8.05 -1.76
N ASN A 78 -21.15 -6.77 -1.47
CA ASN A 78 -22.17 -5.80 -1.06
C ASN A 78 -22.37 -4.74 -2.15
N PRO A 79 -23.57 -4.59 -2.71
CA PRO A 79 -23.84 -3.57 -3.72
C PRO A 79 -23.67 -2.14 -3.18
N TRP A 80 -23.75 -1.95 -1.86
CA TRP A 80 -23.63 -0.66 -1.20
C TRP A 80 -22.21 -0.43 -0.67
N PRO A 81 -21.59 0.72 -0.98
CA PRO A 81 -20.28 1.02 -0.46
C PRO A 81 -20.28 1.18 1.07
N SER A 82 -19.44 0.43 1.79
CA SER A 82 -19.28 0.57 3.24
C SER A 82 -18.30 1.68 3.57
N LEU A 83 -18.66 2.53 4.52
CA LEU A 83 -17.75 3.54 5.03
C LEU A 83 -16.67 2.88 5.92
N VAL A 84 -15.42 2.95 5.49
CA VAL A 84 -14.25 2.51 6.25
C VAL A 84 -13.57 3.73 6.87
N GLN A 85 -13.47 3.73 8.20
CA GLN A 85 -12.82 4.78 8.98
C GLN A 85 -11.99 4.18 10.11
N ARG A 86 -10.72 3.88 9.81
CA ARG A 86 -9.83 3.19 10.73
C ARG A 86 -8.37 3.56 10.50
N ILE A 87 -7.56 3.30 11.52
CA ILE A 87 -6.11 3.32 11.43
C ILE A 87 -5.62 1.89 11.64
N LEU A 88 -4.79 1.38 10.74
CA LEU A 88 -4.11 0.09 10.88
C LEU A 88 -2.66 0.33 11.30
N LEU A 89 -2.18 -0.40 12.31
CA LEU A 89 -0.80 -0.36 12.78
C LEU A 89 -0.08 -1.68 12.49
N PHE A 90 0.91 -1.65 11.60
CA PHE A 90 1.82 -2.76 11.34
C PHE A 90 3.12 -2.52 12.07
N GLU A 91 3.40 -3.35 13.07
CA GLU A 91 4.60 -3.24 13.90
C GLU A 91 5.86 -3.56 13.09
N THR A 92 5.81 -4.64 12.32
CA THR A 92 6.92 -5.07 11.47
C THR A 92 6.54 -5.15 9.99
N LYS A 93 7.55 -5.12 9.12
CA LYS A 93 7.38 -5.42 7.68
C LYS A 93 6.89 -6.85 7.46
N SER A 94 7.22 -7.78 8.35
CA SER A 94 6.77 -9.17 8.26
C SER A 94 5.26 -9.28 8.43
N ASP A 95 4.67 -8.56 9.39
CA ASP A 95 3.21 -8.56 9.62
C ASP A 95 2.46 -8.05 8.40
N PHE A 96 2.97 -6.97 7.80
CA PHE A 96 2.43 -6.40 6.57
C PHE A 96 2.53 -7.37 5.38
N LEU A 97 3.71 -7.99 5.19
CA LEU A 97 3.94 -8.99 4.15
C LEU A 97 3.08 -10.24 4.33
N PHE A 98 2.86 -10.67 5.56
CA PHE A 98 2.02 -11.81 5.88
C PHE A 98 0.60 -11.58 5.38
N VAL A 99 -0.01 -10.43 5.73
CA VAL A 99 -1.37 -10.06 5.29
C VAL A 99 -1.47 -10.06 3.77
N TYR A 100 -0.54 -9.36 3.09
CA TYR A 100 -0.52 -9.30 1.63
C TYR A 100 -0.39 -10.69 0.98
N ARG A 101 0.50 -11.55 1.50
CA ARG A 101 0.71 -12.91 0.95
C ARG A 101 -0.48 -13.83 1.16
N GLN A 102 -1.16 -13.76 2.32
CA GLN A 102 -2.38 -14.52 2.56
C GLN A 102 -3.42 -14.23 1.48
N MET A 103 -3.55 -12.96 1.09
CA MET A 103 -4.43 -12.55 0.00
C MET A 103 -3.96 -13.02 -1.38
N CYS A 104 -2.65 -12.99 -1.63
CA CYS A 104 -2.09 -13.48 -2.89
C CYS A 104 -2.26 -14.99 -3.11
N MET A 105 -2.41 -15.79 -2.04
CA MET A 105 -2.57 -17.24 -2.15
C MET A 105 -4.03 -17.69 -2.34
N ARG A 106 -4.98 -16.77 -2.26
CA ARG A 106 -6.41 -17.09 -2.33
C ARG A 106 -6.86 -17.45 -3.75
N LYS A 107 -7.23 -18.72 -3.93
CA LYS A 107 -7.69 -19.28 -5.20
C LYS A 107 -8.96 -18.62 -5.73
N ASP A 108 -9.88 -18.23 -4.84
CA ASP A 108 -11.14 -17.56 -5.16
C ASP A 108 -10.95 -16.16 -5.76
N ILE A 109 -9.73 -15.63 -5.72
CA ILE A 109 -9.39 -14.29 -6.21
C ILE A 109 -8.33 -14.33 -7.34
N THR A 110 -7.93 -15.53 -7.79
CA THR A 110 -6.75 -15.76 -8.66
C THR A 110 -6.74 -15.01 -9.99
N SER A 111 -7.87 -14.50 -10.48
CA SER A 111 -7.92 -13.68 -11.70
C SER A 111 -7.66 -12.19 -11.47
N HIS A 112 -7.40 -11.74 -10.23
CA HIS A 112 -7.44 -10.31 -9.88
C HIS A 112 -6.22 -9.75 -9.14
N LEU A 113 -5.22 -10.55 -8.76
CA LEU A 113 -4.06 -10.07 -7.97
C LEU A 113 -3.33 -8.88 -8.61
N ALA A 114 -3.27 -8.83 -9.95
CA ALA A 114 -2.65 -7.72 -10.67
C ALA A 114 -3.54 -6.46 -10.76
N LYS A 115 -4.85 -6.58 -10.54
CA LYS A 115 -5.84 -5.51 -10.78
C LYS A 115 -5.93 -4.48 -9.67
N TYR A 116 -5.40 -4.74 -8.48
CA TYR A 116 -5.60 -3.87 -7.32
C TYR A 116 -4.30 -3.46 -6.65
N THR A 117 -4.35 -2.39 -5.85
CA THR A 117 -3.22 -1.90 -5.05
C THR A 117 -2.89 -2.86 -3.91
N VAL A 118 -1.73 -2.67 -3.27
CA VAL A 118 -1.37 -3.45 -2.07
C VAL A 118 -2.40 -3.20 -0.98
N ASP A 119 -2.78 -1.94 -0.75
CA ASP A 119 -3.73 -1.53 0.28
C ASP A 119 -5.13 -2.11 0.08
N PHE A 120 -5.58 -2.25 -1.17
CA PHE A 120 -6.81 -3.01 -1.45
C PHE A 120 -6.74 -4.45 -0.91
N TRP A 121 -5.61 -5.14 -1.07
CA TRP A 121 -5.45 -6.50 -0.53
C TRP A 121 -5.41 -6.51 0.98
N ILE A 122 -4.72 -5.54 1.59
CA ILE A 122 -4.71 -5.39 3.04
C ILE A 122 -6.13 -5.21 3.56
N GLU A 123 -6.88 -4.28 2.98
CA GLU A 123 -8.27 -4.03 3.33
C GLU A 123 -9.15 -5.28 3.17
N TRP A 124 -9.05 -5.96 2.02
CA TRP A 124 -9.82 -7.17 1.75
C TRP A 124 -9.54 -8.29 2.76
N PHE A 125 -8.30 -8.42 3.22
CA PHE A 125 -7.95 -9.35 4.29
C PHE A 125 -8.73 -9.03 5.57
N TYR A 126 -8.78 -7.76 5.98
CA TYR A 126 -9.51 -7.33 7.17
C TYR A 126 -11.02 -7.54 7.06
N ASN A 127 -11.57 -7.51 5.84
CA ASN A 127 -13.00 -7.61 5.61
C ASN A 127 -13.50 -9.05 5.38
N THR A 128 -12.62 -9.95 4.94
CA THR A 128 -13.05 -11.31 4.52
C THR A 128 -12.39 -12.45 5.28
N THR A 129 -11.32 -12.19 6.02
CA THR A 129 -10.61 -13.21 6.79
C THR A 129 -11.08 -13.20 8.24
N LYS A 130 -11.24 -14.38 8.85
CA LYS A 130 -11.38 -14.48 10.30
C LYS A 130 -10.06 -14.06 10.94
N LEU A 131 -10.02 -12.82 11.39
CA LEU A 131 -8.80 -12.24 11.97
C LEU A 131 -8.40 -12.95 13.27
N ASP A 132 -7.11 -13.22 13.37
CA ASP A 132 -6.48 -13.61 14.62
C ASP A 132 -6.46 -12.45 15.63
N ASN A 133 -5.99 -12.71 16.84
CA ASN A 133 -5.97 -11.69 17.88
C ASN A 133 -4.96 -10.57 17.60
N ILE A 134 -3.89 -10.82 16.85
CA ILE A 134 -2.86 -9.82 16.55
C ILE A 134 -3.42 -8.80 15.58
N HIS A 135 -3.98 -9.26 14.45
CA HIS A 135 -4.54 -8.38 13.43
C HIS A 135 -5.78 -7.64 13.92
N LYS A 136 -6.67 -8.25 14.72
CA LYS A 136 -7.80 -7.51 15.33
C LYS A 136 -7.35 -6.31 16.17
N LYS A 137 -6.20 -6.44 16.82
CA LYS A 137 -5.62 -5.43 17.72
C LYS A 137 -4.76 -4.39 17.01
N SER A 138 -4.57 -4.53 15.71
CA SER A 138 -3.95 -3.50 14.87
C SER A 138 -4.95 -2.43 14.40
N ILE A 139 -6.25 -2.62 14.65
CA ILE A 139 -7.33 -1.80 14.09
C ILE A 139 -7.83 -0.78 15.11
N PHE A 140 -7.79 0.50 14.72
CA PHE A 140 -8.27 1.61 15.53
C PHE A 140 -9.31 2.42 14.77
N ASN A 141 -10.58 2.14 15.03
CA ASN A 141 -11.69 2.84 14.38
C ASN A 141 -11.81 4.29 14.86
N PHE A 142 -12.23 5.17 13.95
CA PHE A 142 -12.67 6.53 14.24
C PHE A 142 -13.93 6.83 13.46
N ASN A 143 -14.69 7.84 13.85
CA ASN A 143 -15.96 8.20 13.21
C ASN A 143 -16.01 9.66 12.72
N ASN A 144 -14.98 10.45 13.01
CA ASN A 144 -14.85 11.84 12.57
C ASN A 144 -13.39 12.32 12.62
N SER A 145 -13.13 13.51 12.08
CA SER A 145 -11.80 14.11 11.99
C SER A 145 -11.19 14.42 13.36
N LYS A 146 -11.99 14.83 14.36
CA LYS A 146 -11.53 15.08 15.74
C LYS A 146 -10.99 13.80 16.39
N LYS A 147 -11.71 12.69 16.25
CA LYS A 147 -11.30 11.39 16.79
C LYS A 147 -10.07 10.85 16.07
N CYS A 148 -10.03 10.97 14.74
CA CYS A 148 -8.86 10.65 13.94
C CYS A 148 -7.63 11.42 14.43
N LEU A 149 -7.73 12.75 14.54
CA LEU A 149 -6.64 13.60 15.04
C LEU A 149 -6.20 13.20 16.45
N THR A 150 -7.13 12.89 17.35
CA THR A 150 -6.81 12.42 18.71
C THR A 150 -5.99 11.12 18.70
N LEU A 151 -6.29 10.19 17.79
CA LEU A 151 -5.53 8.95 17.63
C LEU A 151 -4.15 9.22 17.02
N LEU A 152 -4.08 10.03 15.96
CA LEU A 152 -2.81 10.37 15.31
C LEU A 152 -1.84 11.06 16.27
N THR A 153 -2.32 12.03 17.05
CA THR A 153 -1.49 12.70 18.08
C THR A 153 -1.03 11.72 19.14
N ARG A 154 -1.89 10.78 19.55
CA ARG A 154 -1.50 9.75 20.51
C ARG A 154 -0.45 8.79 19.95
N PHE A 155 -0.56 8.39 18.69
CA PHE A 155 0.38 7.46 18.07
C PHE A 155 1.72 8.11 17.76
N ASP A 156 1.72 9.34 17.25
CA ASP A 156 2.94 10.12 16.99
C ASP A 156 3.72 10.41 18.27
N ASP A 157 3.02 10.61 19.40
CA ASP A 157 3.66 10.82 20.69
C ASP A 157 4.22 9.53 21.34
N LEU A 158 3.57 8.38 21.12
CA LEU A 158 3.96 7.11 21.73
C LEU A 158 4.96 6.29 20.89
N PHE A 159 4.91 6.40 19.57
CA PHE A 159 5.54 5.45 18.66
C PHE A 159 6.47 6.12 17.66
N SER A 160 7.56 5.43 17.33
CA SER A 160 8.40 5.79 16.19
C SER A 160 7.85 5.14 14.92
N ILE A 161 7.09 5.91 14.15
CA ILE A 161 6.46 5.44 12.90
C ILE A 161 7.38 5.72 11.71
N ASP A 162 7.67 4.69 10.90
CA ASP A 162 8.55 4.77 9.71
C ASP A 162 7.79 5.24 8.46
N HIS A 163 6.64 4.61 8.15
CA HIS A 163 5.82 4.88 6.97
C HIS A 163 4.38 5.21 7.33
N VAL A 164 3.79 6.14 6.58
CA VAL A 164 2.37 6.49 6.71
C VAL A 164 1.72 6.44 5.33
N ASP A 165 0.64 5.66 5.24
CA ASP A 165 -0.17 5.52 4.03
C ASP A 165 -1.52 6.19 4.29
N LEU A 166 -2.04 6.92 3.30
CA LEU A 166 -3.34 7.59 3.40
C LEU A 166 -4.25 7.14 2.25
N ILE A 167 -5.34 6.47 2.59
CA ILE A 167 -6.41 6.07 1.65
C ILE A 167 -7.65 6.88 2.03
N ILE A 168 -8.02 7.85 1.20
CA ILE A 168 -9.07 8.81 1.56
C ILE A 168 -9.92 9.20 0.37
N ASN A 169 -11.23 9.37 0.61
CA ASN A 169 -12.06 10.00 -0.42
C ASN A 169 -11.69 11.47 -0.63
N THR A 170 -11.65 11.89 -1.89
CA THR A 170 -11.33 13.26 -2.32
C THR A 170 -12.17 14.33 -1.60
N ASP A 171 -13.49 14.16 -1.52
CA ASP A 171 -14.40 15.11 -0.84
C ASP A 171 -14.10 15.24 0.66
N LYS A 172 -13.61 14.17 1.30
CA LYS A 172 -13.25 14.18 2.72
C LYS A 172 -11.91 14.86 2.96
N LEU A 173 -10.92 14.55 2.13
CA LEU A 173 -9.59 15.16 2.21
C LEU A 173 -9.68 16.67 2.09
N PHE A 174 -10.39 17.15 1.06
CA PHE A 174 -10.52 18.57 0.78
C PHE A 174 -11.63 19.25 1.59
N GLY A 175 -12.51 18.47 2.22
CA GLY A 175 -13.50 18.92 3.19
C GLY A 175 -13.06 18.74 4.66
N ARG A 176 -13.81 17.90 5.40
CA ARG A 176 -13.73 17.79 6.88
C ARG A 176 -12.38 17.36 7.45
N TYR A 177 -11.48 16.79 6.63
CA TYR A 177 -10.16 16.33 7.05
C TYR A 177 -9.02 17.23 6.58
N ARG A 178 -9.30 18.32 5.84
CA ARG A 178 -8.27 19.24 5.33
C ARG A 178 -7.38 19.79 6.44
N SER A 179 -7.96 20.12 7.60
CA SER A 179 -7.22 20.58 8.77
C SER A 179 -6.44 19.45 9.47
N THR A 180 -6.93 18.20 9.42
CA THR A 180 -6.26 17.03 10.00
C THR A 180 -4.92 16.76 9.33
N ILE A 181 -4.79 17.06 8.02
CA ILE A 181 -3.53 16.90 7.26
C ILE A 181 -2.38 17.77 7.80
N ARG A 182 -2.68 18.86 8.52
CA ARG A 182 -1.64 19.69 9.17
C ARG A 182 -0.92 18.97 10.32
N HIS A 183 -1.41 17.81 10.74
CA HIS A 183 -0.77 17.02 11.80
C HIS A 183 0.66 16.60 11.39
N PRO A 184 1.68 16.72 12.26
CA PRO A 184 3.08 16.44 11.92
C PRO A 184 3.34 15.07 11.30
N LEU A 185 2.58 14.06 11.72
CA LEU A 185 2.69 12.69 11.21
C LEU A 185 2.49 12.59 9.68
N PHE A 186 1.71 13.48 9.04
CA PHE A 186 1.55 13.48 7.59
C PHE A 186 2.82 13.90 6.82
N ARG A 187 3.82 14.50 7.48
CA ARG A 187 5.14 14.71 6.87
C ARG A 187 5.87 13.40 6.57
N LYS A 188 5.49 12.32 7.27
CA LYS A 188 5.98 10.96 7.02
C LYS A 188 5.08 10.20 6.04
N CYS A 189 3.99 10.81 5.57
CA CYS A 189 3.09 10.18 4.61
C CYS A 189 3.77 10.13 3.25
N ASP A 190 4.06 8.91 2.82
CA ASP A 190 4.84 8.64 1.62
C ASP A 190 4.11 7.87 0.54
N TYR A 191 2.89 7.44 0.84
CA TYR A 191 1.95 6.85 -0.11
C TYR A 191 0.55 7.41 0.10
N VAL A 192 -0.13 7.78 -0.99
CA VAL A 192 -1.49 8.34 -0.96
C VAL A 192 -2.36 7.68 -2.04
N GLU A 193 -3.56 7.25 -1.64
CA GLU A 193 -4.65 6.87 -2.54
C GLU A 193 -5.79 7.87 -2.43
N LEU A 194 -6.06 8.60 -3.51
CA LEU A 194 -7.25 9.44 -3.62
C LEU A 194 -8.37 8.71 -4.32
N VAL A 195 -9.42 8.40 -3.56
CA VAL A 195 -10.54 7.60 -4.04
C VAL A 195 -11.85 8.39 -4.19
N GLY A 196 -12.75 7.92 -5.05
CA GLY A 196 -14.03 8.55 -5.36
C GLY A 196 -14.39 8.38 -6.83
N ARG A 197 -15.10 7.29 -7.16
CA ARG A 197 -15.48 6.93 -8.55
C ARG A 197 -16.14 8.04 -9.38
N ASN A 198 -16.85 8.96 -8.73
CA ASN A 198 -17.53 10.09 -9.37
C ASN A 198 -16.91 11.45 -9.03
N SER A 199 -15.77 11.45 -8.36
CA SER A 199 -15.04 12.65 -7.98
C SER A 199 -14.05 13.02 -9.07
N PHE A 200 -13.79 14.31 -9.20
CA PHE A 200 -12.73 14.85 -10.05
C PHE A 200 -11.51 15.20 -9.21
N LEU A 201 -10.32 14.98 -9.77
CA LEU A 201 -9.07 15.50 -9.27
C LEU A 201 -8.71 16.74 -10.10
N SER A 202 -8.70 17.91 -9.48
CA SER A 202 -8.33 19.17 -10.12
C SER A 202 -6.83 19.48 -10.01
N ASN A 203 -6.38 20.50 -10.75
CA ASN A 203 -5.02 21.03 -10.62
C ASN A 203 -4.70 21.52 -9.20
N GLU A 204 -5.66 22.18 -8.53
CA GLU A 204 -5.48 22.67 -7.15
C GLU A 204 -5.34 21.50 -6.16
N ASP A 205 -6.15 20.47 -6.33
CA ASP A 205 -6.10 19.26 -5.50
C ASP A 205 -4.74 18.57 -5.62
N MET A 206 -4.23 18.40 -6.84
CA MET A 206 -2.93 17.78 -7.06
C MET A 206 -1.80 18.63 -6.48
N TYR A 207 -1.85 19.96 -6.64
CA TYR A 207 -0.89 20.86 -6.00
C TYR A 207 -0.91 20.74 -4.47
N PHE A 208 -2.10 20.63 -3.88
CA PHE A 208 -2.22 20.38 -2.44
C PHE A 208 -1.56 19.05 -2.03
N VAL A 209 -1.81 17.96 -2.77
CA VAL A 209 -1.20 16.65 -2.47
C VAL A 209 0.32 16.73 -2.54
N LEU A 210 0.88 17.26 -3.64
CA LEU A 210 2.33 17.38 -3.83
C LEU A 210 3.00 18.27 -2.77
N LYS A 211 2.28 19.28 -2.27
CA LYS A 211 2.78 20.18 -1.23
C LYS A 211 2.79 19.55 0.16
N ASN A 212 1.83 18.67 0.47
CA ASN A 212 1.63 18.15 1.83
C ASN A 212 2.20 16.75 2.06
N PHE A 213 2.48 15.98 1.00
CA PHE A 213 2.93 14.60 1.12
C PHE A 213 4.21 14.32 0.34
N ASN A 214 5.09 13.50 0.91
CA ASN A 214 6.34 13.10 0.27
C ASN A 214 6.12 11.78 -0.47
N LEU A 215 5.49 11.80 -1.65
CA LEU A 215 5.01 10.64 -2.43
C LEU A 215 6.11 9.68 -2.96
N LYS A 216 7.22 9.50 -2.24
CA LYS A 216 8.34 8.62 -2.61
C LYS A 216 7.94 7.15 -2.75
N ASN A 217 6.92 6.69 -2.02
CA ASN A 217 6.39 5.32 -2.14
C ASN A 217 5.20 5.22 -3.10
N GLY A 218 4.63 6.35 -3.52
CA GLY A 218 3.74 6.41 -4.67
C GLY A 218 2.46 7.18 -4.47
N PHE A 219 1.66 7.17 -5.53
CA PHE A 219 0.38 7.82 -5.62
C PHE A 219 -0.58 6.96 -6.44
N PHE A 220 -1.79 6.79 -5.94
CA PHE A 220 -2.90 6.17 -6.65
C PHE A 220 -4.08 7.14 -6.70
N THR A 221 -4.79 7.14 -7.83
CA THR A 221 -6.11 7.77 -7.88
C THR A 221 -7.11 6.95 -8.70
N ASP A 222 -8.33 6.82 -8.17
CA ASP A 222 -9.51 6.37 -8.92
C ASP A 222 -10.50 7.49 -9.25
N CYS A 223 -10.09 8.73 -9.05
CA CYS A 223 -10.86 9.90 -9.48
C CYS A 223 -10.69 10.10 -10.98
N LYS A 224 -11.67 10.76 -11.61
CA LYS A 224 -11.49 11.29 -12.95
C LYS A 224 -10.59 12.52 -12.88
N LEU A 225 -9.75 12.72 -13.89
CA LEU A 225 -8.98 13.97 -14.00
C LEU A 225 -9.91 15.06 -14.53
N SER A 226 -9.77 16.30 -14.05
CA SER A 226 -10.50 17.43 -14.66
C SER A 226 -10.07 17.64 -16.11
N ASN A 227 -10.93 18.23 -16.94
CA ASN A 227 -10.64 18.40 -18.37
C ASN A 227 -9.40 19.27 -18.64
N ASP A 228 -9.12 20.22 -17.73
CA ASP A 228 -7.96 21.12 -17.74
C ASP A 228 -6.76 20.56 -16.95
N PHE A 229 -6.82 19.31 -16.49
CA PHE A 229 -5.82 18.76 -15.58
C PHE A 229 -4.43 18.69 -16.23
N ASN A 230 -3.45 19.32 -15.58
CA ASN A 230 -2.06 19.27 -15.98
C ASN A 230 -1.43 17.95 -15.51
N MET A 231 -1.49 16.94 -16.37
CA MET A 231 -0.93 15.62 -16.09
C MET A 231 0.56 15.63 -15.76
N ALA A 232 1.32 16.63 -16.26
CA ALA A 232 2.75 16.75 -16.00
C ALA A 232 3.07 16.88 -14.49
N ALA A 233 2.12 17.33 -13.67
CA ALA A 233 2.24 17.37 -12.23
C ALA A 233 2.51 15.97 -11.61
N MET A 234 2.06 14.90 -12.25
CA MET A 234 2.21 13.52 -11.76
C MET A 234 3.43 12.79 -12.34
N PHE A 235 4.04 13.30 -13.41
CA PHE A 235 5.01 12.57 -14.23
C PHE A 235 6.35 12.27 -13.55
N LYS A 236 6.62 12.86 -12.38
CA LYS A 236 7.83 12.60 -11.58
C LYS A 236 7.56 11.78 -10.32
N ILE A 237 6.32 11.35 -10.10
CA ILE A 237 5.98 10.51 -8.95
C ILE A 237 6.60 9.12 -9.19
N PRO A 238 7.47 8.60 -8.31
CA PRO A 238 8.21 7.37 -8.59
C PRO A 238 7.33 6.16 -8.88
N ARG A 239 6.16 6.07 -8.25
CA ARG A 239 5.21 4.97 -8.41
C ARG A 239 3.82 5.55 -8.63
N LEU A 240 3.38 5.59 -9.88
CA LEU A 240 2.15 6.26 -10.29
C LEU A 240 1.10 5.24 -10.74
N CYS A 241 -0.08 5.31 -10.14
CA CYS A 241 -1.22 4.46 -10.48
C CYS A 241 -2.45 5.33 -10.80
N ILE A 242 -3.04 5.15 -12.00
CA ILE A 242 -4.21 5.93 -12.45
C ILE A 242 -5.30 4.98 -12.92
N PHE A 243 -6.44 4.97 -12.23
CA PHE A 243 -7.53 4.07 -12.58
C PHE A 243 -8.33 4.52 -13.83
N HIS A 244 -8.51 5.83 -14.00
CA HIS A 244 -9.19 6.41 -15.16
C HIS A 244 -8.16 6.99 -16.13
N ALA A 245 -7.34 6.14 -16.73
CA ALA A 245 -6.25 6.55 -17.62
C ALA A 245 -6.66 6.76 -19.08
N GLY A 246 -7.94 7.07 -19.34
CA GLY A 246 -8.49 7.17 -20.70
C GLY A 246 -7.81 8.26 -21.55
N ASP A 247 -7.44 9.36 -20.90
CA ASP A 247 -6.79 10.52 -21.52
C ASP A 247 -5.25 10.39 -21.60
N ILE A 248 -4.68 9.28 -21.10
CA ILE A 248 -3.24 9.02 -21.18
C ILE A 248 -2.89 8.54 -22.59
N THR A 249 -2.25 9.44 -23.35
CA THR A 249 -1.72 9.14 -24.68
C THR A 249 -0.34 8.49 -24.59
N LEU A 250 0.15 7.94 -25.72
CA LEU A 250 1.53 7.48 -25.82
C LEU A 250 2.54 8.61 -25.53
N LYS A 251 2.27 9.85 -25.98
CA LYS A 251 3.11 11.01 -25.71
C LYS A 251 3.19 11.32 -24.21
N HIS A 252 2.05 11.25 -23.51
CA HIS A 252 2.02 11.41 -22.05
C HIS A 252 2.86 10.33 -21.37
N LEU A 253 2.66 9.06 -21.74
CA LEU A 253 3.41 7.94 -21.19
C LEU A 253 4.93 8.10 -21.38
N LEU A 254 5.37 8.43 -22.58
CA LEU A 254 6.80 8.63 -22.90
C LEU A 254 7.43 9.84 -22.19
N SER A 255 6.60 10.78 -21.72
CA SER A 255 7.05 11.96 -20.96
C SER A 255 7.14 11.70 -19.45
N MET A 256 6.72 10.52 -18.98
CA MET A 256 6.78 10.15 -17.56
C MET A 256 8.20 9.74 -17.16
N ASP A 257 8.69 10.34 -16.07
CA ASP A 257 9.92 9.98 -15.38
C ASP A 257 9.60 9.20 -14.08
N CYS A 258 8.87 8.09 -14.25
CA CYS A 258 8.41 7.23 -13.17
C CYS A 258 9.18 5.90 -13.15
N LYS A 259 9.39 5.33 -11.96
CA LYS A 259 9.93 3.97 -11.79
C LYS A 259 8.86 2.90 -12.06
N VAL A 260 7.64 3.13 -11.60
CA VAL A 260 6.50 2.22 -11.80
C VAL A 260 5.28 2.99 -12.26
N ILE A 261 4.64 2.51 -13.33
CA ILE A 261 3.43 3.07 -13.89
C ILE A 261 2.39 1.97 -13.98
N LYS A 262 1.21 2.20 -13.42
CA LYS A 262 0.06 1.29 -13.54
C LYS A 262 -1.14 2.08 -14.05
N LEU A 263 -1.69 1.66 -15.18
CA LEU A 263 -2.82 2.33 -15.82
C LEU A 263 -3.99 1.35 -15.91
N TRP A 264 -5.18 1.81 -15.56
CA TRP A 264 -6.44 1.11 -15.83
C TRP A 264 -7.29 1.96 -16.77
N ARG A 265 -8.21 1.30 -17.49
CA ARG A 265 -9.14 1.99 -18.42
C ARG A 265 -8.44 2.94 -19.41
N HIS A 266 -7.22 2.57 -19.81
CA HIS A 266 -6.45 3.30 -20.81
C HIS A 266 -6.98 3.03 -22.22
N GLN A 267 -6.58 3.87 -23.18
CA GLN A 267 -6.91 3.68 -24.61
C GLN A 267 -5.70 3.21 -25.44
N LEU A 268 -4.61 2.76 -24.79
CA LEU A 268 -3.43 2.19 -25.46
C LEU A 268 -3.77 0.84 -26.12
N HIS A 269 -4.11 0.88 -27.41
CA HIS A 269 -4.32 -0.31 -28.23
C HIS A 269 -2.99 -0.96 -28.63
N PRO A 270 -2.99 -2.22 -29.14
CA PRO A 270 -1.77 -3.00 -29.37
C PRO A 270 -0.66 -2.30 -30.17
N GLN A 271 -1.02 -1.51 -31.18
CA GLN A 271 -0.07 -0.77 -32.01
C GLN A 271 0.64 0.35 -31.21
N LEU A 272 -0.04 1.02 -30.27
CA LEU A 272 0.60 2.02 -29.39
C LEU A 272 1.53 1.35 -28.37
N ILE A 273 1.17 0.16 -27.89
CA ILE A 273 2.03 -0.65 -27.02
C ILE A 273 3.30 -1.06 -27.79
N ASN A 274 3.15 -1.48 -29.05
CA ASN A 274 4.28 -1.79 -29.92
C ASN A 274 5.20 -0.56 -30.13
N GLN A 275 4.62 0.61 -30.42
CA GLN A 275 5.38 1.86 -30.53
C GLN A 275 6.11 2.21 -29.23
N PHE A 276 5.46 2.05 -28.08
CA PHE A 276 6.09 2.23 -26.77
C PHE A 276 7.34 1.33 -26.63
N ILE A 277 7.25 0.04 -26.98
CA ILE A 277 8.39 -0.89 -26.91
C ILE A 277 9.53 -0.41 -27.81
N TYR A 278 9.24 0.04 -29.03
CA TYR A 278 10.26 0.61 -29.92
C TYR A 278 10.91 1.88 -29.36
N HIS A 279 10.14 2.77 -28.74
CA HIS A 279 10.68 3.95 -28.08
C HIS A 279 11.60 3.57 -26.91
N TRP A 280 11.19 2.60 -26.09
CA TRP A 280 12.02 2.10 -25.01
C TRP A 280 13.32 1.46 -25.54
N MET A 281 13.24 0.67 -26.62
CA MET A 281 14.42 0.08 -27.29
C MET A 281 15.37 1.16 -27.85
N LYS A 282 14.87 2.35 -28.18
CA LYS A 282 15.68 3.51 -28.59
C LYS A 282 16.25 4.31 -27.41
N GLY A 283 16.04 3.89 -26.17
CA GLY A 283 16.58 4.55 -24.97
C GLY A 283 15.56 5.40 -24.20
N ALA A 284 14.29 5.45 -24.60
CA ALA A 284 13.27 6.21 -23.87
C ALA A 284 13.00 5.61 -22.48
N MET A 285 12.56 6.48 -21.55
CA MET A 285 12.14 6.13 -20.18
C MET A 285 13.21 5.33 -19.40
N PRO A 286 14.42 5.86 -19.19
CA PRO A 286 15.52 5.13 -18.56
C PRO A 286 15.24 4.69 -17.12
N ASN A 287 14.42 5.44 -16.37
CA ASN A 287 14.08 5.11 -14.98
C ASN A 287 12.96 4.07 -14.84
N LEU A 288 12.30 3.72 -15.95
CA LEU A 288 11.18 2.77 -15.91
C LEU A 288 11.68 1.39 -15.46
N ARG A 289 11.01 0.83 -14.45
CA ARG A 289 11.19 -0.52 -13.94
C ARG A 289 9.98 -1.39 -14.20
N ARG A 290 8.78 -0.81 -14.22
CA ARG A 290 7.53 -1.54 -14.51
C ARG A 290 6.47 -0.65 -15.13
N LEU A 291 5.91 -1.11 -16.23
CA LEU A 291 4.66 -0.61 -16.80
C LEU A 291 3.62 -1.73 -16.76
N ARG A 292 2.48 -1.46 -16.11
CA ARG A 292 1.32 -2.35 -16.07
C ARG A 292 0.12 -1.67 -16.72
N LEU A 293 -0.53 -2.37 -17.65
CA LEU A 293 -1.71 -1.91 -18.35
C LEU A 293 -2.87 -2.88 -18.08
N ASN A 294 -3.90 -2.43 -17.36
CA ASN A 294 -5.00 -3.25 -16.87
C ASN A 294 -6.29 -3.05 -17.69
N LEU A 295 -7.04 -4.16 -17.84
CA LEU A 295 -8.43 -4.21 -18.31
C LEU A 295 -8.65 -3.80 -19.78
N PHE A 296 -7.75 -4.13 -20.70
CA PHE A 296 -8.01 -3.92 -22.15
C PHE A 296 -7.15 -4.79 -23.08
N CYS A 297 -6.38 -5.74 -22.53
CA CYS A 297 -5.39 -6.48 -23.31
C CYS A 297 -5.90 -7.87 -23.66
N ASP A 298 -6.48 -8.00 -24.86
CA ASP A 298 -6.76 -9.32 -25.43
C ASP A 298 -5.43 -10.06 -25.67
N PHE A 299 -5.20 -11.13 -24.92
CA PHE A 299 -4.00 -11.95 -25.05
C PHE A 299 -3.82 -12.52 -26.47
N ARG A 300 -4.89 -12.61 -27.26
CA ARG A 300 -4.85 -13.04 -28.67
C ARG A 300 -4.13 -12.02 -29.55
N ARG A 301 -3.96 -10.77 -29.10
CA ARG A 301 -3.30 -9.68 -29.84
C ARG A 301 -1.86 -9.42 -29.38
N ILE A 302 -1.26 -10.33 -28.61
CA ILE A 302 0.14 -10.23 -28.17
C ILE A 302 1.10 -10.10 -29.36
N ASP A 303 0.84 -10.81 -30.46
CA ASP A 303 1.72 -10.74 -31.62
C ASP A 303 1.64 -9.40 -32.35
N GLU A 304 0.51 -8.68 -32.27
CA GLU A 304 0.43 -7.28 -32.73
C GLU A 304 1.28 -6.35 -31.84
N MET A 305 1.25 -6.55 -30.52
CA MET A 305 2.04 -5.76 -29.56
C MET A 305 3.55 -5.97 -29.74
N LEU A 306 3.95 -7.19 -30.12
CA LEU A 306 5.35 -7.59 -30.28
C LEU A 306 5.80 -7.68 -31.75
N ASN A 307 5.01 -7.15 -32.68
CA ASN A 307 5.33 -7.22 -34.10
C ASN A 307 6.69 -6.55 -34.37
N GLY A 308 7.57 -7.26 -35.09
CA GLY A 308 8.93 -6.81 -35.41
C GLY A 308 9.89 -6.70 -34.21
N VAL A 309 9.50 -7.13 -33.01
CA VAL A 309 10.34 -7.10 -31.80
C VAL A 309 11.02 -8.45 -31.61
N LYS A 310 12.36 -8.47 -31.67
CA LYS A 310 13.15 -9.67 -31.36
C LYS A 310 12.94 -10.07 -29.90
N ARG A 311 12.59 -11.34 -29.68
CA ARG A 311 12.23 -11.89 -28.36
C ARG A 311 12.92 -13.22 -28.08
N SER A 312 13.28 -13.46 -26.83
CA SER A 312 13.75 -14.76 -26.36
C SER A 312 12.86 -15.29 -25.24
N LYS A 313 12.84 -16.62 -25.05
CA LYS A 313 12.25 -17.22 -23.86
C LYS A 313 13.10 -16.89 -22.62
N TRP A 314 12.52 -17.06 -21.44
CA TRP A 314 13.24 -16.96 -20.17
C TRP A 314 14.46 -17.91 -20.16
N ASP A 315 15.58 -17.38 -19.66
CA ASP A 315 16.81 -18.12 -19.39
C ASP A 315 17.24 -17.82 -17.95
N ASN A 316 17.36 -18.88 -17.14
CA ASN A 316 17.73 -18.77 -15.73
C ASN A 316 19.16 -18.25 -15.52
N LYS A 317 20.03 -18.32 -16.53
CA LYS A 317 21.38 -17.75 -16.50
C LYS A 317 21.38 -16.24 -16.71
N ARG A 318 20.36 -15.71 -17.38
CA ARG A 318 20.27 -14.28 -17.73
C ARG A 318 19.54 -13.47 -16.67
N ARG A 319 18.46 -14.02 -16.11
CA ARG A 319 17.66 -13.32 -15.10
C ARG A 319 16.92 -14.27 -14.16
N PRO A 320 16.57 -13.81 -12.94
CA PRO A 320 15.69 -14.55 -12.04
C PRO A 320 14.32 -14.85 -12.64
N ARG A 321 13.67 -15.89 -12.12
CA ARG A 321 12.28 -16.20 -12.41
C ARG A 321 11.31 -15.13 -11.88
N ILE A 322 11.58 -14.64 -10.67
CA ILE A 322 10.67 -13.73 -9.95
C ILE A 322 11.18 -12.31 -10.04
N PHE A 323 10.34 -11.41 -10.56
CA PHE A 323 10.55 -9.98 -10.49
C PHE A 323 9.94 -9.42 -9.18
N CYS A 324 10.71 -8.64 -8.43
CA CYS A 324 10.26 -8.07 -7.15
C CYS A 324 9.97 -6.58 -7.29
N ASP A 325 8.72 -6.16 -7.15
CA ASP A 325 8.32 -4.75 -7.17
C ASP A 325 7.82 -4.29 -5.80
N GLY A 326 8.72 -3.77 -4.97
CA GLY A 326 8.44 -3.52 -3.56
C GLY A 326 8.14 -4.84 -2.86
N ILE A 327 6.89 -5.06 -2.47
CA ILE A 327 6.44 -6.33 -1.88
C ILE A 327 5.80 -7.29 -2.90
N GLU A 328 5.46 -6.79 -4.09
CA GLU A 328 4.85 -7.61 -5.15
C GLU A 328 5.91 -8.55 -5.73
N ARG A 329 5.53 -9.81 -5.91
CA ARG A 329 6.37 -10.84 -6.53
C ARG A 329 5.66 -11.32 -7.79
N ILE A 330 6.30 -11.13 -8.93
CA ILE A 330 5.73 -11.42 -10.24
C ILE A 330 6.49 -12.59 -10.83
N ASP A 331 5.76 -13.64 -11.20
CA ASP A 331 6.35 -14.78 -11.91
C ASP A 331 6.48 -14.43 -13.40
N CYS A 332 7.72 -14.43 -13.88
CA CYS A 332 8.10 -14.03 -15.23
C CYS A 332 8.62 -15.21 -16.07
N GLU A 333 8.38 -16.46 -15.63
CA GLU A 333 8.77 -17.69 -16.35
C GLU A 333 8.21 -17.72 -17.78
N ASP A 334 6.92 -17.41 -17.94
CA ASP A 334 6.24 -17.36 -19.25
C ASP A 334 6.50 -16.05 -20.04
N GLY A 335 7.39 -15.20 -19.52
CA GLY A 335 7.72 -13.91 -20.10
C GLY A 335 8.53 -13.98 -21.40
N LYS A 336 8.28 -13.03 -22.30
CA LYS A 336 9.06 -12.81 -23.52
C LYS A 336 10.10 -11.73 -23.27
N ASP A 337 11.37 -12.09 -23.32
CA ASP A 337 12.48 -11.19 -23.05
C ASP A 337 12.87 -10.38 -24.28
N ILE A 338 13.04 -9.06 -24.10
CA ILE A 338 13.41 -8.08 -25.11
C ILE A 338 14.73 -7.45 -24.66
N LEU A 339 15.77 -7.60 -25.47
CA LEU A 339 17.10 -7.04 -25.20
C LEU A 339 17.26 -5.72 -25.97
N ARG A 340 17.56 -4.65 -25.25
CA ARG A 340 17.91 -3.34 -25.82
C ARG A 340 19.39 -3.32 -26.23
N ASN A 341 19.74 -2.43 -27.15
CA ASN A 341 21.09 -2.33 -27.72
C ASN A 341 22.19 -2.02 -26.68
N ASP A 342 21.83 -1.39 -25.56
CA ASP A 342 22.74 -1.08 -24.45
C ASP A 342 22.85 -2.23 -23.43
N GLY A 343 22.25 -3.38 -23.71
CA GLY A 343 22.24 -4.55 -22.81
C GLY A 343 21.09 -4.57 -21.81
N GLN A 344 20.29 -3.49 -21.72
CA GLN A 344 19.16 -3.45 -20.80
C GLN A 344 18.10 -4.49 -21.21
N LEU A 345 17.70 -5.32 -20.23
CA LEU A 345 16.70 -6.37 -20.45
C LEU A 345 15.32 -5.91 -19.98
N ALA A 346 14.30 -6.19 -20.79
CA ALA A 346 12.91 -6.13 -20.38
C ALA A 346 12.20 -7.47 -20.61
N THR A 347 11.16 -7.74 -19.82
CA THR A 347 10.26 -8.89 -19.99
C THR A 347 8.86 -8.39 -20.24
N PHE A 348 8.25 -8.86 -21.33
CA PHE A 348 6.88 -8.58 -21.71
C PHE A 348 6.01 -9.83 -21.58
N PHE A 349 4.84 -9.71 -20.99
CA PHE A 349 3.82 -10.76 -21.04
C PHE A 349 2.42 -10.21 -20.82
N CYS A 350 1.42 -11.04 -21.14
CA CYS A 350 0.03 -10.76 -20.80
C CYS A 350 -0.53 -11.90 -19.95
N LYS A 351 -1.27 -11.54 -18.91
CA LYS A 351 -1.98 -12.48 -18.04
C LYS A 351 -3.26 -11.84 -17.53
N ASN A 352 -4.39 -12.53 -17.60
CA ASN A 352 -5.68 -12.08 -17.07
C ASN A 352 -6.05 -10.64 -17.51
N ASP A 353 -6.02 -10.38 -18.83
CA ASP A 353 -6.30 -9.07 -19.44
C ASP A 353 -5.38 -7.92 -19.02
N THR A 354 -4.20 -8.26 -18.51
CA THR A 354 -3.18 -7.31 -18.05
C THR A 354 -1.91 -7.49 -18.86
N VAL A 355 -1.36 -6.41 -19.40
CA VAL A 355 0.00 -6.37 -19.96
C VAL A 355 0.97 -5.94 -18.88
N GLU A 356 2.09 -6.64 -18.81
CA GLU A 356 3.24 -6.31 -17.96
C GLU A 356 4.46 -6.11 -18.84
N PHE A 357 5.15 -4.99 -18.62
CA PHE A 357 6.45 -4.69 -19.17
C PHE A 357 7.41 -4.35 -18.03
N LEU A 358 8.34 -5.26 -17.76
CA LEU A 358 9.21 -5.23 -16.59
C LEU A 358 10.66 -5.03 -17.03
N VAL A 359 11.33 -4.01 -16.52
CA VAL A 359 12.72 -3.68 -16.87
C VAL A 359 13.63 -4.11 -15.74
N TRP A 360 14.63 -4.92 -16.07
CA TRP A 360 15.58 -5.51 -15.14
C TRP A 360 16.80 -4.61 -14.98
N HIS A 361 16.69 -3.57 -14.14
CA HIS A 361 17.87 -2.88 -13.64
C HIS A 361 18.69 -3.88 -12.82
N ASP A 362 20.01 -3.91 -12.98
CA ASP A 362 20.95 -4.83 -12.31
C ASP A 362 20.92 -4.67 -10.78
N GLU A 363 19.82 -5.05 -10.15
CA GLU A 363 19.79 -5.42 -8.75
C GLU A 363 20.36 -6.84 -8.73
N LYS A 364 21.69 -6.94 -8.54
CA LYS A 364 22.27 -8.14 -7.92
C LYS A 364 21.38 -8.44 -6.71
N LEU A 365 20.69 -9.59 -6.76
CA LEU A 365 19.84 -10.07 -5.66
C LEU A 365 20.61 -10.08 -4.34
#